data_AF-A0A1Z1WFK6-F1
#
_entry.id   AF-A0A1Z1WFK6-F1
#
_cell.length_a   1.000
_cell.length_b   1.000
_cell.length_c   1.000
_cell.angle_alpha   90.00
_cell.angle_beta   90.00
_cell.angle_gamma   90.00
#
_symmetry.space_group_name_H-M   'P 1'
#
loop_
_entity.id
_entity.type
_entity.pdbx_description
1 polymer ?
#
loop_
_entity_poly.entity_id
_entity_poly.type
_entity_poly.pdbx_seq_one_letter_code
_entity_poly.pdbx_strand_id
1 'polypeptide(L)' 'MNGTPAGTVGTPSAIAHAAVWLASEEASFVHGTVVDVDGGRTGVAVIAA' A
#
# COMPACT_ATOMS: atom_id res chain seq x y z
N MET A 1 -7.49 -0.36 13.65
CA MET A 1 -7.13 1.07 13.64
C MET A 1 -8.14 1.75 12.74
N ASN A 2 -9.00 2.62 13.27
CA ASN A 2 -10.07 3.28 12.49
C ASN A 2 -9.58 4.53 11.73
N GLY A 3 -8.26 4.70 11.58
CA GLY A 3 -7.63 5.89 11.03
C GLY A 3 -6.90 5.63 9.71
N THR A 4 -7.26 4.60 8.95
CA THR A 4 -6.79 4.42 7.58
C THR A 4 -7.95 3.85 6.76
N PRO A 5 -8.02 4.11 5.43
CA PRO A 5 -9.04 3.51 4.56
C PRO A 5 -9.16 2.00 4.68
N ALA A 6 -8.05 1.29 4.88
CA ALA A 6 -8.06 -0.16 5.02
C ALA A 6 -8.78 -0.66 6.29
N GLY A 7 -8.99 0.21 7.30
CA GLY A 7 -9.73 -0.09 8.53
C GLY A 7 -9.15 -1.22 9.40
N THR A 8 -8.02 -1.80 9.02
CA THR A 8 -7.45 -3.02 9.57
C THR A 8 -5.94 -2.87 9.75
N VAL A 9 -5.35 -3.77 10.54
CA VAL A 9 -3.88 -3.81 10.69
C VAL A 9 -3.31 -4.51 9.47
N GLY A 10 -2.34 -3.86 8.81
CA GLY A 10 -1.60 -4.48 7.71
C GLY A 10 -0.87 -5.74 8.16
N THR A 11 -0.80 -6.73 7.28
CA THR A 11 -0.05 -7.97 7.51
C THR A 11 1.21 -7.98 6.65
N PRO A 12 2.24 -8.77 6.99
CA PRO A 12 3.41 -8.95 6.14
C PRO A 12 3.06 -9.37 4.71
N SER A 13 1.98 -10.13 4.52
CA SER A 13 1.49 -10.54 3.21
C SER A 13 1.08 -9.36 2.33
N ALA A 14 0.57 -8.27 2.90
CA ALA A 14 0.21 -7.08 2.12
C ALA A 14 1.44 -6.48 1.42
N ILE A 15 2.58 -6.40 2.13
CA ILE A 15 3.86 -5.96 1.56
C ILE A 15 4.35 -6.97 0.52
N ALA A 16 4.29 -8.26 0.83
CA ALA A 16 4.75 -9.31 -0.07
C ALA A 16 4.00 -9.30 -1.42
N HIS A 17 2.68 -9.12 -1.40
CA HIS A 17 1.89 -9.04 -2.63
C HIS A 17 2.27 -7.82 -3.48
N ALA A 18 2.50 -6.65 -2.88
CA ALA A 18 2.95 -5.47 -3.60
C ALA A 18 4.36 -5.67 -4.20
N ALA A 19 5.26 -6.33 -3.48
CA ALA A 19 6.59 -6.66 -3.98
C ALA A 19 6.53 -7.65 -5.16
N VAL A 20 5.67 -8.68 -5.08
CA VAL A 20 5.45 -9.63 -6.18
C VAL A 20 4.88 -8.93 -7.41
N TRP A 21 3.91 -8.03 -7.25
CA TRP A 21 3.39 -7.23 -8.36
C TRP A 21 4.47 -6.33 -8.97
N LEU A 22 5.27 -5.64 -8.15
CA LEU A 22 6.38 -4.82 -8.65
C LEU A 22 7.43 -5.64 -9.44
N ALA A 23 7.60 -6.91 -9.09
CA ALA A 23 8.49 -7.83 -9.79
C ALA A 23 7.86 -8.50 -11.01
N SER A 24 6.57 -8.29 -11.28
CA SER A 24 5.85 -8.90 -12.40
C SER A 24 5.87 -8.01 -13.65
N GLU A 25 5.56 -8.58 -14.80
CA GLU A 25 5.39 -7.85 -16.06
C GLU A 25 4.25 -6.81 -16.02
N GLU A 26 3.31 -6.96 -15.07
CA GLU A 26 2.18 -6.04 -14.89
C GLU A 26 2.64 -4.66 -14.41
N ALA A 27 3.82 -4.56 -13.80
CA ALA A 27 4.45 -3.32 -13.37
C ALA A 27 5.51 -2.80 -14.37
N SER A 28 5.56 -3.33 -15.61
CA SER A 28 6.62 -3.03 -16.60
C SER A 28 6.82 -1.56 -16.98
N PHE A 29 5.88 -0.66 -16.66
CA PHE A 29 6.03 0.79 -16.90
C PHE A 29 6.29 1.59 -15.60
N VAL A 30 6.31 0.94 -14.45
CA VAL A 30 6.45 1.59 -13.14
C VAL A 30 7.93 1.63 -12.75
N HIS A 31 8.54 2.81 -12.80
CA HIS A 31 9.96 3.02 -12.49
C HIS A 31 10.18 4.25 -11.61
N GLY A 32 11.21 4.20 -10.76
CA GLY A 32 11.67 5.36 -9.99
C GLY A 32 10.67 5.93 -8.99
N THR A 33 9.65 5.15 -8.61
CA THR A 33 8.58 5.57 -7.71
C THR A 33 8.61 4.81 -6.38
N VAL A 34 8.01 5.40 -5.36
CA VAL A 34 7.73 4.76 -4.07
C VAL A 34 6.26 4.35 -4.06
N VAL A 35 5.99 3.09 -3.71
CA VAL A 35 4.62 2.56 -3.57
C VAL A 35 4.35 2.35 -2.08
N ASP A 36 3.50 3.20 -1.51
CA ASP A 36 3.09 3.08 -0.11
C ASP A 36 2.10 1.93 0.07
N VAL A 37 2.43 1.01 0.98
CA VAL A 37 1.60 -0.16 1.33
C VAL A 37 1.26 -0.10 2.82
N ASP A 38 0.56 0.96 3.21
CA ASP A 38 0.31 1.32 4.61
C ASP A 38 -1.19 1.38 4.98
N GLY A 39 -2.04 0.86 4.09
CA GLY A 39 -3.49 0.91 4.25
C GLY A 39 -4.10 2.29 3.96
N GLY A 40 -3.35 3.20 3.35
CA GLY A 40 -3.78 4.55 2.99
C GLY A 40 -3.43 5.59 4.06
N ARG A 41 -2.37 5.40 4.83
CA ARG A 41 -1.94 6.33 5.88
C ARG A 41 -1.25 7.56 5.30
N THR A 42 -0.45 7.38 4.24
CA THR A 42 0.33 8.45 3.61
C THR A 42 -0.46 9.14 2.49
N GLY A 43 -1.21 8.36 1.69
CA GLY A 43 -1.83 8.84 0.46
C GLY A 43 -3.19 9.54 0.59
N VAL A 44 -3.84 9.48 1.76
CA VAL A 44 -5.13 10.16 1.97
C VAL A 44 -5.16 10.92 3.29
N ALA A 45 -5.99 11.97 3.33
CA ALA A 45 -6.30 12.65 4.58
C ALA A 45 -7.00 11.66 5.52
N VAL A 46 -6.26 11.18 6.52
CA VAL A 46 -6.82 10.41 7.61
C VAL A 46 -7.65 11.37 8.47
N ILE A 47 -8.98 11.25 8.36
CA ILE A 47 -9.87 11.95 9.30
C ILE A 47 -10.09 10.99 10.46
N ALA A 48 -9.40 11.25 11.57
CA ALA A 48 -9.72 10.60 12.83
C ALA A 48 -11.13 11.04 13.22
N ALA A 49 -12.08 10.11 13.17
CA ALA A 49 -13.40 10.29 13.78
C ALA A 49 -13.29 10.20 15.31
#